data_AF-A0A2Z4FIQ5-F1
#
_entry.id   AF-A0A2Z4FIQ5-F1
#
_cell.length_a   1.000
_cell.length_b   1.000
_cell.length_c   1.000
_cell.angle_alpha   90.00
_cell.angle_beta   90.00
_cell.angle_gamma   90.00
#
_symmetry.space_group_name_H-M   'P 1'
#
loop_
_entity.id
_entity.type
_entity.pdbx_description
1 polymer ?
#
loop_
_entity_poly.entity_id
_entity_poly.type
_entity_poly.pdbx_seq_one_letter_code
_entity_poly.pdbx_strand_id
1 'polypeptide(L)'
;MKKFQKWMGILLVGFAASSLFVACGDEEEATCLVDSDCYDEELCNQDTGFCALDCTDDAGVCAGDEVCAPRGTEAGSICVFEGGTTPECTIDADCTGEGETCSDAGVCVGGTTPECTTAEDCPIEGDVCVNEVCESPAAPYFFAELLDTTTDEGACASTNPGSDIFGIMLTKAADNSVAYGRAVNGESKDRSGGEINERGDFDFVLDGTAPSLNDVCPESFDATFSMGCGGVVLVEFLDENGGLVEIETGDLITPMEWGGTCPTGDDLDTWKVSVCDNTVSRNTLEGDYTACQGISQGEGLGISDVTVSL
;
A
#
# COMPACT_ATOMS: atom_id res chain seq x y z
N MET A 1 14.16 -65.25 32.07
CA MET A 1 14.08 -63.98 32.82
C MET A 1 15.10 -62.99 32.27
N LYS A 2 14.90 -62.51 31.03
CA LYS A 2 15.85 -61.72 30.23
C LYS A 2 15.19 -60.48 29.60
N LYS A 3 14.24 -59.84 30.29
CA LYS A 3 13.54 -58.64 29.80
C LYS A 3 13.38 -57.51 30.84
N PHE A 4 14.09 -57.58 31.97
CA PHE A 4 14.00 -56.57 33.03
C PHE A 4 15.30 -55.79 33.30
N GLN A 5 16.38 -56.08 32.56
CA GLN A 5 17.69 -55.42 32.73
C GLN A 5 18.04 -54.40 31.62
N LYS A 6 17.13 -54.13 30.68
CA LYS A 6 17.33 -53.13 29.62
C LYS A 6 16.66 -51.77 29.87
N TRP A 7 15.99 -51.60 31.01
CA TRP A 7 15.25 -50.38 31.36
C TRP A 7 15.83 -49.61 32.55
N MET A 8 17.03 -49.98 33.02
CA MET A 8 17.68 -49.37 34.18
C MET A 8 19.06 -48.77 33.86
N GLY A 9 19.34 -48.56 32.56
CA GLY A 9 20.54 -47.88 32.05
C GLY A 9 20.24 -46.54 31.36
N ILE A 10 18.98 -46.09 31.38
CA ILE A 10 18.54 -44.80 30.78
C ILE A 10 18.10 -43.82 31.88
N LEU A 11 18.16 -44.21 33.17
CA LEU A 11 17.74 -43.41 34.31
C LEU A 11 18.90 -42.86 35.16
N LEU A 12 20.10 -42.75 34.55
CA LEU A 12 21.31 -42.15 35.14
C LEU A 12 22.08 -41.33 34.10
N VAL A 13 21.36 -40.59 33.25
CA VAL A 13 21.86 -39.44 32.47
C VAL A 13 20.83 -38.31 32.59
N GLY A 14 20.38 -38.08 33.82
CA GLY A 14 19.49 -36.99 34.20
C GLY A 14 19.96 -36.50 35.56
N PHE A 15 20.21 -35.19 35.66
CA PHE A 15 20.79 -34.46 36.81
C PHE A 15 22.32 -34.40 36.93
N ALA A 16 23.01 -34.13 35.82
CA ALA A 16 24.32 -33.46 35.86
C ALA A 16 24.58 -32.67 34.57
N ALA A 17 23.68 -31.72 34.26
CA ALA A 17 23.92 -30.66 33.28
C ALA A 17 22.99 -29.48 33.63
N SER A 18 23.04 -29.04 34.89
CA SER A 18 22.56 -27.73 35.31
C SER A 18 23.75 -26.79 35.21
N SER A 19 23.99 -26.23 34.03
CA SER A 19 24.73 -24.99 33.82
C SER A 19 24.68 -24.61 32.34
N LEU A 20 24.22 -23.38 32.12
CA LEU A 20 24.38 -22.58 30.91
C LEU A 20 23.86 -23.21 29.62
N PHE A 21 22.62 -22.88 29.28
CA PHE A 21 22.26 -22.17 28.06
C PHE A 21 20.81 -21.69 28.28
N VAL A 22 20.66 -20.55 28.94
CA VAL A 22 19.49 -19.71 28.67
C VAL A 22 19.79 -19.13 27.30
N ALA A 23 19.25 -19.80 26.29
CA ALA A 23 19.19 -19.26 24.95
C ALA A 23 18.34 -18.00 25.02
N CYS A 24 18.85 -16.93 24.43
CA CYS A 24 18.15 -15.69 24.13
C CYS A 24 16.71 -16.00 23.71
N GLY A 25 15.75 -15.57 24.53
CA GLY A 25 14.36 -15.54 24.14
C GLY A 25 14.19 -14.45 23.10
N ASP A 26 13.58 -14.79 21.97
CA ASP A 26 12.77 -13.86 21.21
C ASP A 26 11.65 -13.39 22.13
N GLU A 27 11.81 -12.24 22.78
CA GLU A 27 10.71 -11.49 23.37
C GLU A 27 10.92 -10.04 22.95
N GLU A 28 9.86 -9.44 22.42
CA GLU A 28 9.74 -8.03 22.03
C GLU A 28 10.59 -7.16 22.96
N GLU A 29 11.61 -6.47 22.43
CA GLU A 29 12.49 -5.60 23.22
C GLU A 29 11.60 -4.68 24.07
N ALA A 30 11.54 -4.93 25.38
CA ALA A 30 10.63 -4.22 26.27
C ALA A 30 11.08 -2.76 26.33
N THR A 31 10.42 -1.92 25.54
CA THR A 31 10.63 -0.48 25.55
C THR A 31 10.15 0.07 26.89
N CYS A 32 10.90 1.00 27.47
CA CYS A 32 10.57 1.59 28.76
C CYS A 32 10.63 3.11 28.70
N LEU A 33 9.82 3.77 29.53
CA LEU A 33 9.92 5.20 29.82
C LEU A 33 10.37 5.44 31.27
N VAL A 34 10.07 4.51 32.16
CA VAL A 34 10.42 4.54 33.58
C VAL A 34 10.77 3.14 34.10
N ASP A 35 11.43 3.06 35.25
CA ASP A 35 11.89 1.78 35.83
C ASP A 35 10.78 0.78 36.12
N SER A 36 9.57 1.27 36.41
CA SER A 36 8.42 0.40 36.64
C SER A 36 7.90 -0.32 35.40
N ASP A 37 8.41 0.06 34.21
CA ASP A 37 8.07 -0.60 32.95
C ASP A 37 8.95 -1.85 32.72
N CYS A 38 10.04 -2.00 33.48
CA CYS A 38 10.98 -3.10 33.38
C CYS A 38 10.66 -4.25 34.35
N TYR A 39 11.22 -5.43 34.07
CA TYR A 39 11.09 -6.56 34.97
C TYR A 39 11.91 -6.37 36.26
N ASP A 40 11.68 -7.25 37.23
CA ASP A 40 12.49 -7.28 38.45
C ASP A 40 13.98 -7.48 38.06
N GLU A 41 14.87 -6.68 38.68
CA GLU A 41 16.32 -6.63 38.40
C GLU A 41 16.73 -5.93 37.10
N GLU A 42 15.79 -5.23 36.45
CA GLU A 42 16.05 -4.36 35.31
C GLU A 42 15.70 -2.90 35.62
N LEU A 43 16.44 -1.99 34.99
CA LEU A 43 16.19 -0.55 35.06
C LEU A 43 16.10 0.02 33.65
N CYS A 44 15.33 1.09 33.49
CA CYS A 44 15.16 1.69 32.18
C CYS A 44 16.42 2.46 31.76
N ASN A 45 17.00 2.10 30.62
CA ASN A 45 18.04 2.90 29.98
C ASN A 45 17.38 4.05 29.21
N GLN A 46 17.40 5.27 29.76
CA GLN A 46 16.76 6.41 29.11
C GLN A 46 17.46 6.88 27.84
N ASP A 47 18.73 6.51 27.64
CA ASP A 47 19.46 6.89 26.43
C ASP A 47 19.00 6.04 25.22
N THR A 48 18.63 4.78 25.48
CA THR A 48 18.21 3.84 24.42
C THR A 48 16.71 3.55 24.41
N GLY A 49 16.01 3.80 25.51
CA GLY A 49 14.58 3.48 25.68
C GLY A 49 14.29 2.00 25.98
N PHE A 50 15.29 1.24 26.44
CA PHE A 50 15.18 -0.20 26.68
C PHE A 50 15.57 -0.60 28.10
N CYS A 51 14.95 -1.66 28.62
CA CYS A 51 15.31 -2.23 29.92
C CYS A 51 16.68 -2.91 29.86
N ALA A 52 17.52 -2.64 30.86
CA ALA A 52 18.85 -3.22 31.03
C ALA A 52 19.04 -3.71 32.47
N LEU A 53 19.84 -4.76 32.65
CA LEU A 53 20.08 -5.36 33.97
C LEU A 53 20.72 -4.35 34.95
N ASP A 54 20.15 -4.24 36.15
CA ASP A 54 20.75 -3.48 37.25
C ASP A 54 22.06 -4.15 37.69
N CYS A 55 23.09 -3.34 37.91
CA CYS A 55 24.41 -3.83 38.28
C CYS A 55 25.04 -2.99 39.39
N THR A 56 25.94 -3.62 40.14
CA THR A 56 26.77 -2.94 41.16
C THR A 56 28.27 -3.09 40.88
N ASP A 57 28.66 -4.06 40.06
CA ASP A 57 29.99 -4.25 39.52
C ASP A 57 29.92 -4.99 38.17
N ASP A 58 31.03 -4.96 37.43
CA ASP A 58 31.16 -5.57 36.10
C ASP A 58 31.13 -7.11 36.13
N ALA A 59 31.48 -7.73 37.27
CA ALA A 59 31.85 -9.15 37.32
C ALA A 59 30.70 -10.08 37.75
N GLY A 60 29.59 -9.52 38.25
CA GLY A 60 28.50 -10.30 38.85
C GLY A 60 27.26 -10.50 37.98
N VAL A 61 26.91 -9.52 37.14
CA VAL A 61 25.58 -9.44 36.48
C VAL A 61 25.68 -9.23 34.97
N CYS A 62 26.65 -8.45 34.50
CA CYS A 62 26.77 -8.09 33.09
C CYS A 62 27.29 -9.26 32.23
N ALA A 63 26.72 -9.42 31.02
CA ALA A 63 27.00 -10.54 30.15
C ALA A 63 28.05 -10.19 29.08
N GLY A 64 29.08 -11.02 28.96
CA GLY A 64 30.06 -10.89 27.88
C GLY A 64 30.94 -9.64 28.03
N ASP A 65 30.82 -8.72 27.06
CA ASP A 65 31.62 -7.48 26.96
C ASP A 65 30.87 -6.25 27.52
N GLU A 66 29.84 -6.48 28.34
CA GLU A 66 29.11 -5.44 29.03
C GLU A 66 29.85 -4.96 30.29
N VAL A 67 29.79 -3.66 30.55
CA VAL A 67 30.29 -2.97 31.75
C VAL A 67 29.16 -2.37 32.54
N CYS A 68 29.35 -2.28 33.85
CA CYS A 68 28.40 -1.68 34.76
C CYS A 68 28.57 -0.15 34.76
N ALA A 69 27.65 0.57 34.11
CA ALA A 69 27.71 2.02 33.95
C ALA A 69 26.56 2.75 34.68
N PRO A 70 26.82 3.94 35.26
CA PRO A 70 25.77 4.72 35.91
C PRO A 70 24.77 5.28 34.88
N ARG A 71 23.48 5.34 35.26
CA ARG A 71 22.35 5.77 34.41
C ARG A 71 22.23 7.30 34.22
N GLY A 72 23.36 8.01 34.15
CA GLY A 72 23.38 9.47 34.04
C GLY A 72 22.83 10.18 35.29
N THR A 73 21.64 10.78 35.17
CA THR A 73 21.02 11.60 36.23
C THR A 73 20.13 10.81 37.20
N GLU A 74 19.79 9.57 36.86
CA GLU A 74 18.96 8.69 37.69
C GLU A 74 19.80 7.87 38.67
N ALA A 75 19.14 7.29 39.68
CA ALA A 75 19.80 6.39 40.63
C ALA A 75 20.00 4.98 40.04
N GLY A 76 21.12 4.35 40.38
CA GLY A 76 21.47 2.99 39.95
C GLY A 76 22.49 2.93 38.81
N SER A 77 22.92 1.71 38.47
CA SER A 77 23.80 1.44 37.33
C SER A 77 23.23 0.29 36.52
N ILE A 78 23.52 0.25 35.22
CA ILE A 78 23.04 -0.79 34.30
C ILE A 78 24.20 -1.39 33.50
N CYS A 79 24.02 -2.62 33.05
CA CYS A 79 24.93 -3.26 32.11
C CYS A 79 24.79 -2.62 30.72
N VAL A 80 25.90 -2.10 30.19
CA VAL A 80 25.98 -1.53 28.84
C VAL A 80 27.16 -2.14 28.11
N PHE A 81 27.05 -2.41 26.82
CA PHE A 81 28.22 -2.85 26.04
C PHE A 81 29.34 -1.81 26.12
N GLU A 82 30.58 -2.23 26.36
CA GLU A 82 31.76 -1.34 26.33
C GLU A 82 32.08 -0.93 24.88
N GLY A 83 31.18 -0.12 24.32
CA GLY A 83 31.30 0.69 23.11
C GLY A 83 31.22 2.18 23.46
N GLY A 84 31.65 2.55 24.67
CA GLY A 84 31.83 3.95 25.10
C GLY A 84 33.00 4.60 24.36
N THR A 85 32.72 4.93 23.09
CA THR A 85 33.44 5.81 22.15
C THR A 85 34.88 6.17 22.50
N THR A 86 35.83 5.48 21.88
CA THR A 86 36.94 6.27 21.33
C THR A 86 36.28 7.22 20.32
N PRO A 87 36.41 8.54 20.46
CA PRO A 87 35.79 9.44 19.52
C PRO A 87 36.37 9.12 18.13
N GLU A 88 35.48 8.88 17.17
CA GLU A 88 35.78 8.65 15.76
C GLU A 88 36.67 9.79 15.23
N CYS A 89 36.43 10.99 15.73
CA CYS A 89 37.16 12.20 15.39
C CYS A 89 37.37 13.09 16.61
N THR A 90 38.46 13.86 16.60
CA THR A 90 38.69 14.97 17.54
C THR A 90 38.70 16.32 16.85
N ILE A 91 38.87 16.32 15.53
CA ILE A 91 38.83 17.48 14.64
C ILE A 91 38.22 17.06 13.30
N ASP A 92 37.71 18.02 12.52
CA ASP A 92 37.13 17.75 11.19
C ASP A 92 38.08 17.00 10.25
N ALA A 93 39.40 17.20 10.39
CA ALA A 93 40.40 16.54 9.56
C ALA A 93 40.55 15.04 9.83
N ASP A 94 39.98 14.54 10.93
CA ASP A 94 39.92 13.11 11.23
C ASP A 94 38.79 12.43 10.42
N CYS A 95 37.82 13.20 9.91
CA CYS A 95 36.73 12.72 9.06
C CYS A 95 37.18 12.61 7.60
N THR A 96 36.84 11.50 6.94
CA THR A 96 37.36 11.18 5.60
C THR A 96 36.33 11.32 4.48
N GLY A 97 35.05 11.46 4.81
CA GLY A 97 34.00 11.75 3.83
C GLY A 97 33.99 13.21 3.40
N GLU A 98 33.58 13.45 2.16
CA GLU A 98 33.48 14.80 1.62
C GLU A 98 32.32 15.56 2.30
N GLY A 99 32.65 16.65 3.00
CA GLY A 99 31.65 17.47 3.70
C GLY A 99 31.27 16.99 5.11
N GLU A 100 31.98 16.00 5.66
CA GLU A 100 31.84 15.60 7.07
C GLU A 100 32.52 16.62 8.00
N THR A 101 31.99 16.74 9.21
CA THR A 101 32.55 17.55 10.31
C THR A 101 32.51 16.78 11.61
N CYS A 102 33.44 17.05 12.51
CA CYS A 102 33.48 16.36 13.80
C CYS A 102 32.50 17.01 14.77
N SER A 103 31.50 16.25 15.22
CA SER A 103 30.57 16.71 16.25
C SER A 103 31.24 16.82 17.62
N ASP A 104 30.63 17.59 18.53
CA ASP A 104 31.07 17.68 19.93
C ASP A 104 30.98 16.33 20.68
N ALA A 105 30.24 15.36 20.14
CA ALA A 105 30.18 13.99 20.63
C ALA A 105 31.33 13.09 20.12
N GLY A 106 32.23 13.63 19.30
CA GLY A 106 33.37 12.89 18.73
C GLY A 106 32.97 11.92 17.62
N VAL A 107 31.94 12.25 16.85
CA VAL A 107 31.41 11.47 15.71
C VAL A 107 31.43 12.34 14.46
N CYS A 108 31.84 11.78 13.31
CA CYS A 108 31.78 12.47 12.03
C CYS A 108 30.32 12.60 11.57
N VAL A 109 29.86 13.83 11.37
CA VAL A 109 28.48 14.18 11.01
C VAL A 109 28.44 15.10 9.81
N GLY A 110 27.39 14.98 9.00
CA GLY A 110 27.41 15.53 7.64
C GLY A 110 28.22 14.61 6.73
N GLY A 111 28.13 14.84 5.42
CA GLY A 111 28.52 13.86 4.40
C GLY A 111 27.26 13.34 3.71
N THR A 112 27.00 13.82 2.51
CA THR A 112 26.08 13.13 1.61
C THR A 112 26.93 12.07 0.95
N THR A 113 27.09 10.92 1.61
CA THR A 113 27.42 9.74 0.79
C THR A 113 26.18 9.53 -0.07
N PRO A 114 26.29 9.62 -1.40
CA PRO A 114 25.18 9.35 -2.28
C PRO A 114 24.60 7.99 -1.89
N GLU A 115 23.30 7.90 -1.63
CA GLU A 115 22.64 6.61 -1.41
C GLU A 115 22.82 5.74 -2.66
N CYS A 116 22.83 6.39 -3.82
CA CYS A 116 23.03 5.78 -5.11
C CYS A 116 23.75 6.73 -6.07
N THR A 117 24.37 6.16 -7.09
CA THR A 117 24.85 6.88 -8.29
C THR A 117 24.17 6.37 -9.56
N THR A 118 23.64 5.15 -9.49
CA THR A 118 22.93 4.42 -10.54
C THR A 118 21.76 3.65 -9.91
N ALA A 119 20.79 3.22 -10.72
CA ALA A 119 19.66 2.43 -10.21
C ALA A 119 20.11 1.08 -9.61
N GLU A 120 21.24 0.53 -10.08
CA GLU A 120 21.82 -0.70 -9.56
C GLU A 120 22.36 -0.58 -8.12
N ASP A 121 22.58 0.66 -7.63
CA ASP A 121 22.98 0.90 -6.25
C ASP A 121 21.79 0.79 -5.28
N CYS A 122 20.54 0.78 -5.79
CA CYS A 122 19.35 0.76 -4.96
C CYS A 122 19.00 -0.65 -4.42
N PRO A 123 18.63 -0.77 -3.14
CA PRO A 123 18.42 -2.06 -2.48
C PRO A 123 17.12 -2.75 -2.88
N ILE A 124 16.14 -1.99 -3.39
CA ILE A 124 14.84 -2.50 -3.83
C ILE A 124 14.87 -2.61 -5.36
N GLU A 125 14.53 -3.80 -5.86
CA GLU A 125 14.40 -4.04 -7.30
C GLU A 125 13.27 -3.16 -7.88
N GLY A 126 13.62 -2.25 -8.79
CA GLY A 126 12.69 -1.32 -9.43
C GLY A 126 12.85 0.14 -9.00
N ASP A 127 13.59 0.43 -7.93
CA ASP A 127 13.92 1.79 -7.53
C ASP A 127 14.84 2.49 -8.53
N VAL A 128 14.73 3.82 -8.60
CA VAL A 128 15.56 4.66 -9.45
C VAL A 128 16.40 5.61 -8.61
N CYS A 129 17.63 5.86 -9.06
CA CYS A 129 18.48 6.84 -8.41
C CYS A 129 18.16 8.25 -8.90
N VAL A 130 17.55 9.07 -8.04
CA VAL A 130 17.18 10.46 -8.33
C VAL A 130 17.89 11.37 -7.33
N ASN A 131 18.75 12.25 -7.84
CA ASN A 131 19.53 13.19 -7.01
C ASN A 131 20.24 12.50 -5.84
N GLU A 132 20.91 11.37 -6.11
CA GLU A 132 21.69 10.63 -5.11
C GLU A 132 20.84 9.96 -4.00
N VAL A 133 19.54 9.81 -4.22
CA VAL A 133 18.56 9.14 -3.35
C VAL A 133 17.85 8.04 -4.13
N CYS A 134 17.63 6.88 -3.52
CA CYS A 134 16.82 5.83 -4.11
C CYS A 134 15.34 6.16 -3.94
N GLU A 135 14.65 6.37 -5.06
CA GLU A 135 13.22 6.62 -5.09
C GLU A 135 12.52 5.43 -5.73
N SER A 136 11.53 4.86 -5.02
CA SER A 136 10.60 3.93 -5.65
C SER A 136 9.74 4.72 -6.64
N PRO A 137 9.73 4.35 -7.94
CA PRO A 137 8.81 4.98 -8.88
C PRO A 137 7.38 4.80 -8.36
N ALA A 138 6.57 5.85 -8.47
CA ALA A 138 5.18 5.77 -8.06
C ALA A 138 4.53 4.59 -8.80
N ALA A 139 3.79 3.76 -8.06
CA ALA A 139 3.09 2.65 -8.71
C ALA A 139 2.12 3.21 -9.79
N PRO A 140 1.98 2.51 -10.92
CA PRO A 140 1.08 2.92 -11.98
C PRO A 140 -0.39 2.83 -11.54
N TYR A 141 -1.22 3.72 -12.07
CA TYR A 141 -2.67 3.73 -11.85
C TYR A 141 -3.36 2.95 -12.96
N PHE A 142 -4.21 1.97 -12.62
CA PHE A 142 -4.88 1.13 -13.63
C PHE A 142 -6.41 1.10 -13.54
N PHE A 143 -6.95 1.57 -12.42
CA PHE A 143 -8.36 1.38 -12.09
C PHE A 143 -9.07 2.72 -11.91
N ALA A 144 -10.32 2.77 -12.36
CA ALA A 144 -11.19 3.93 -12.17
C ALA A 144 -12.55 3.50 -11.61
N GLU A 145 -13.17 4.40 -10.87
CA GLU A 145 -14.55 4.34 -10.41
C GLU A 145 -15.38 5.31 -11.23
N LEU A 146 -16.53 4.83 -11.70
CA LEU A 146 -17.59 5.65 -12.25
C LEU A 146 -18.82 5.51 -11.37
N LEU A 147 -19.27 6.64 -10.84
CA LEU A 147 -20.43 6.75 -9.96
C LEU A 147 -21.53 7.52 -10.69
N ASP A 148 -22.70 6.91 -10.83
CA ASP A 148 -23.92 7.61 -11.19
C ASP A 148 -24.35 8.49 -9.99
N THR A 149 -24.56 9.77 -10.24
CA THR A 149 -24.99 10.77 -9.24
C THR A 149 -26.39 11.33 -9.54
N THR A 150 -27.07 10.76 -10.53
CA THR A 150 -28.40 11.15 -10.97
C THR A 150 -29.40 10.99 -9.83
N THR A 151 -30.26 12.00 -9.67
CA THR A 151 -31.29 12.01 -8.62
C THR A 151 -32.71 12.10 -9.16
N ASP A 152 -32.87 12.35 -10.46
CA ASP A 152 -34.17 12.40 -11.11
C ASP A 152 -34.70 10.99 -11.39
N GLU A 153 -35.91 10.71 -10.89
CA GLU A 153 -36.53 9.39 -11.00
C GLU A 153 -36.90 9.02 -12.45
N GLY A 154 -37.07 10.00 -13.33
CA GLY A 154 -37.37 9.77 -14.75
C GLY A 154 -36.11 9.46 -15.58
N ALA A 155 -34.97 10.02 -15.19
CA ALA A 155 -33.67 9.62 -15.74
C ALA A 155 -33.34 8.19 -15.29
N CYS A 156 -33.44 7.86 -14.00
CA CYS A 156 -33.06 6.51 -13.54
C CYS A 156 -34.09 5.40 -13.82
N ALA A 157 -35.12 5.66 -14.65
CA ALA A 157 -36.13 4.67 -14.95
C ALA A 157 -35.59 3.67 -15.97
N SER A 158 -35.68 2.38 -15.68
CA SER A 158 -35.33 1.28 -16.62
C SER A 158 -36.11 1.29 -17.95
N THR A 159 -37.10 2.15 -18.11
CA THR A 159 -37.80 2.40 -19.37
C THR A 159 -37.21 3.54 -20.20
N ASN A 160 -36.28 4.31 -19.65
CA ASN A 160 -35.52 5.34 -20.36
C ASN A 160 -34.08 4.83 -20.56
N PRO A 161 -33.80 4.14 -21.67
CA PRO A 161 -32.49 3.55 -21.89
C PRO A 161 -31.39 4.60 -22.03
N GLY A 162 -31.74 5.86 -22.32
CA GLY A 162 -30.76 6.89 -22.60
C GLY A 162 -29.95 7.33 -21.39
N SER A 163 -30.60 7.25 -20.25
CA SER A 163 -30.07 7.59 -18.94
C SER A 163 -29.45 6.34 -18.28
N ASP A 164 -28.75 5.55 -19.08
CA ASP A 164 -27.94 4.45 -18.61
C ASP A 164 -26.54 4.56 -19.22
N ILE A 165 -25.55 4.63 -18.33
CA ILE A 165 -24.15 4.62 -18.70
C ILE A 165 -23.72 3.19 -19.05
N PHE A 166 -23.43 2.93 -20.31
CA PHE A 166 -23.10 1.60 -20.82
C PHE A 166 -21.59 1.38 -21.03
N GLY A 167 -20.75 2.40 -20.87
CA GLY A 167 -19.32 2.26 -21.14
C GLY A 167 -18.48 3.35 -20.49
N ILE A 168 -17.17 3.08 -20.42
CA ILE A 168 -16.15 4.05 -20.04
C ILE A 168 -14.90 3.78 -20.87
N MET A 169 -14.31 4.87 -21.36
CA MET A 169 -13.21 4.85 -22.29
C MET A 169 -12.05 5.70 -21.73
N LEU A 170 -10.82 5.27 -21.97
CA LEU A 170 -9.62 6.04 -21.67
C LEU A 170 -8.94 6.41 -23.00
N THR A 171 -8.69 7.69 -23.23
CA THR A 171 -7.91 8.20 -24.36
C THR A 171 -6.57 8.73 -23.85
N LYS A 172 -5.48 8.14 -24.35
CA LYS A 172 -4.12 8.49 -23.94
C LYS A 172 -3.70 9.85 -24.49
N ALA A 173 -3.21 10.73 -23.62
CA ALA A 173 -2.75 12.06 -24.01
C ALA A 173 -1.51 12.03 -24.92
N ALA A 174 -0.67 11.01 -24.74
CA ALA A 174 0.60 10.88 -25.45
C ALA A 174 0.43 10.62 -26.95
N ASP A 175 -0.53 9.79 -27.33
CA ASP A 175 -0.68 9.29 -28.71
C ASP A 175 -2.12 9.19 -29.22
N ASN A 176 -3.13 9.53 -28.42
CA ASN A 176 -4.56 9.35 -28.68
C ASN A 176 -4.97 7.89 -28.91
N SER A 177 -4.19 6.92 -28.42
CA SER A 177 -4.66 5.54 -28.33
C SER A 177 -5.82 5.44 -27.34
N VAL A 178 -6.69 4.47 -27.57
CA VAL A 178 -7.93 4.31 -26.82
C VAL A 178 -7.95 2.94 -26.16
N ALA A 179 -8.28 2.92 -24.88
CA ALA A 179 -8.48 1.72 -24.07
C ALA A 179 -9.94 1.63 -23.61
N TYR A 180 -10.45 0.40 -23.51
CA TYR A 180 -11.82 0.13 -23.08
C TYR A 180 -11.86 -0.26 -21.60
N GLY A 181 -12.93 0.12 -20.90
CA GLY A 181 -13.19 -0.30 -19.53
C GLY A 181 -13.75 -1.72 -19.45
N ARG A 182 -13.09 -2.60 -18.71
CA ARG A 182 -13.66 -3.87 -18.25
C ARG A 182 -14.12 -3.72 -16.81
N ALA A 183 -15.36 -4.11 -16.52
CA ALA A 183 -15.90 -4.09 -15.17
C ALA A 183 -15.21 -5.14 -14.30
N VAL A 184 -14.73 -4.70 -13.14
CA VAL A 184 -14.06 -5.52 -12.14
C VAL A 184 -14.96 -5.76 -10.93
N ASN A 185 -15.77 -4.75 -10.58
CA ASN A 185 -16.77 -4.81 -9.52
C ASN A 185 -17.78 -3.66 -9.70
N GLY A 186 -18.87 -3.65 -8.94
CA GLY A 186 -19.85 -2.57 -8.96
C GLY A 186 -21.06 -2.85 -8.10
N GLU A 187 -21.93 -1.85 -7.96
CA GLU A 187 -23.23 -1.97 -7.32
C GLU A 187 -24.24 -1.20 -8.19
N SER A 188 -25.21 -1.90 -8.78
CA SER A 188 -26.34 -1.25 -9.43
C SER A 188 -27.38 -0.84 -8.39
N LYS A 189 -27.84 0.41 -8.40
CA LYS A 189 -28.92 0.87 -7.52
C LYS A 189 -30.19 1.16 -8.30
N ASP A 190 -30.73 0.14 -8.95
CA ASP A 190 -32.05 0.29 -9.56
C ASP A 190 -33.12 0.29 -8.46
N ARG A 191 -33.74 1.44 -8.26
CA ARG A 191 -34.63 1.68 -7.12
C ARG A 191 -36.03 1.20 -7.49
N SER A 192 -36.39 0.04 -6.92
CA SER A 192 -37.75 -0.53 -6.78
C SER A 192 -38.26 -1.34 -7.98
N GLY A 193 -38.07 -2.66 -7.97
CA GLY A 193 -38.79 -3.50 -8.93
C GLY A 193 -38.48 -4.99 -8.96
N GLY A 194 -37.30 -5.41 -8.54
CA GLY A 194 -36.94 -6.84 -8.48
C GLY A 194 -36.49 -7.46 -9.81
N GLU A 195 -36.45 -6.69 -10.89
CA GLU A 195 -35.81 -7.01 -12.17
C GLU A 195 -35.29 -5.63 -12.63
N ILE A 196 -34.00 -5.38 -12.84
CA ILE A 196 -33.24 -5.73 -14.05
C ILE A 196 -31.75 -5.33 -13.76
N ASN A 197 -30.79 -6.13 -14.24
CA ASN A 197 -29.33 -5.84 -14.27
C ASN A 197 -28.49 -5.89 -12.97
N GLU A 198 -28.90 -6.65 -11.94
CA GLU A 198 -27.91 -7.21 -10.97
C GLU A 198 -27.03 -8.23 -11.72
N ARG A 199 -26.07 -7.77 -12.53
CA ARG A 199 -25.03 -8.64 -13.09
C ARG A 199 -24.03 -8.93 -11.99
N GLY A 200 -24.19 -10.08 -11.35
CA GLY A 200 -23.20 -10.63 -10.40
C GLY A 200 -21.96 -11.23 -11.07
N ASP A 201 -21.92 -11.29 -12.40
CA ASP A 201 -20.76 -11.72 -13.17
C ASP A 201 -19.93 -10.49 -13.58
N PHE A 202 -18.95 -10.11 -12.77
CA PHE A 202 -17.99 -9.05 -13.09
C PHE A 202 -16.74 -9.67 -13.73
N ASP A 203 -16.63 -9.61 -15.06
CA ASP A 203 -15.41 -9.78 -15.87
C ASP A 203 -15.75 -9.55 -17.36
N PHE A 204 -16.60 -8.55 -17.64
CA PHE A 204 -17.11 -8.28 -18.98
C PHE A 204 -16.73 -6.87 -19.43
N VAL A 205 -16.51 -6.71 -20.73
CA VAL A 205 -16.36 -5.40 -21.34
C VAL A 205 -17.71 -4.71 -21.23
N LEU A 206 -17.75 -3.50 -20.68
CA LEU A 206 -19.01 -2.77 -20.49
C LEU A 206 -19.76 -2.56 -21.81
N ASP A 207 -19.05 -2.51 -22.95
CA ASP A 207 -19.62 -2.43 -24.31
C ASP A 207 -20.13 -3.77 -24.90
N GLY A 208 -20.04 -4.88 -24.17
CA GLY A 208 -20.51 -6.21 -24.56
C GLY A 208 -19.56 -7.04 -25.43
N THR A 209 -18.66 -6.43 -26.20
CA THR A 209 -17.64 -7.13 -27.01
C THR A 209 -16.48 -6.19 -27.31
N ALA A 210 -15.27 -6.56 -26.86
CA ALA A 210 -14.01 -5.89 -27.21
C ALA A 210 -13.99 -5.37 -28.67
N PRO A 211 -13.46 -4.17 -28.89
CA PRO A 211 -14.29 -2.96 -28.89
C PRO A 211 -14.66 -2.53 -30.31
N SER A 212 -15.89 -2.05 -30.50
CA SER A 212 -16.09 -0.99 -31.49
C SER A 212 -15.82 0.35 -30.81
N LEU A 213 -14.53 0.71 -30.70
CA LEU A 213 -13.96 2.00 -30.22
C LEU A 213 -14.39 3.22 -31.07
N ASN A 214 -15.59 3.19 -31.65
CA ASN A 214 -16.05 4.11 -32.69
C ASN A 214 -17.33 4.85 -32.28
N ASP A 215 -17.64 4.94 -30.98
CA ASP A 215 -18.92 5.49 -30.50
C ASP A 215 -20.13 4.77 -31.12
N VAL A 216 -19.96 3.49 -31.45
CA VAL A 216 -21.03 2.73 -32.11
C VAL A 216 -21.93 2.16 -31.03
N CYS A 217 -23.19 2.57 -31.10
CA CYS A 217 -24.22 2.03 -30.24
C CYS A 217 -24.26 0.51 -30.22
N PRO A 218 -24.35 -0.09 -29.02
CA PRO A 218 -24.58 -1.51 -28.91
C PRO A 218 -25.85 -1.92 -29.67
N GLU A 219 -25.85 -3.12 -30.26
CA GLU A 219 -26.96 -3.59 -31.10
C GLU A 219 -28.26 -3.78 -30.30
N SER A 220 -28.18 -3.94 -28.98
CA SER A 220 -29.32 -4.05 -28.07
C SER A 220 -29.04 -3.47 -26.70
N PHE A 221 -30.03 -2.78 -26.13
CA PHE A 221 -29.98 -2.25 -24.77
C PHE A 221 -29.84 -3.34 -23.70
N ASP A 222 -30.39 -4.54 -23.90
CA ASP A 222 -30.25 -5.66 -22.96
C ASP A 222 -28.78 -6.16 -22.76
N ALA A 223 -27.85 -5.66 -23.59
CA ALA A 223 -26.43 -5.95 -23.48
C ALA A 223 -25.67 -4.93 -22.62
N THR A 224 -26.29 -3.80 -22.25
CA THR A 224 -25.65 -2.73 -21.48
C THR A 224 -25.66 -3.01 -19.99
N PHE A 225 -24.66 -2.47 -19.30
CA PHE A 225 -24.71 -2.34 -17.85
C PHE A 225 -25.51 -1.08 -17.52
N SER A 226 -26.62 -1.21 -16.81
CA SER A 226 -27.37 -0.06 -16.27
C SER A 226 -26.96 0.10 -14.82
N MET A 227 -26.36 1.24 -14.48
CA MET A 227 -25.98 1.56 -13.10
C MET A 227 -27.19 1.96 -12.26
N GLY A 228 -28.19 2.60 -12.88
CA GLY A 228 -29.30 3.24 -12.21
C GLY A 228 -28.88 4.37 -11.26
N CYS A 229 -29.86 5.00 -10.62
CA CYS A 229 -29.66 6.12 -9.69
C CYS A 229 -28.73 5.77 -8.53
N GLY A 230 -27.50 6.31 -8.54
CA GLY A 230 -26.55 6.09 -7.45
C GLY A 230 -25.80 4.76 -7.53
N GLY A 231 -25.84 4.10 -8.69
CA GLY A 231 -25.02 2.93 -8.97
C GLY A 231 -23.56 3.29 -9.22
N VAL A 232 -22.68 2.31 -9.04
CA VAL A 232 -21.23 2.47 -9.19
C VAL A 232 -20.65 1.30 -9.96
N VAL A 233 -19.65 1.57 -10.80
CA VAL A 233 -18.84 0.55 -11.44
C VAL A 233 -17.36 0.86 -11.29
N LEU A 234 -16.59 -0.18 -11.01
CA LEU A 234 -15.14 -0.16 -11.00
C LEU A 234 -14.64 -0.83 -12.27
N VAL A 235 -13.71 -0.16 -12.94
CA VAL A 235 -13.14 -0.64 -14.19
C VAL A 235 -11.64 -0.69 -14.15
N GLU A 236 -11.08 -1.59 -14.95
CA GLU A 236 -9.71 -1.52 -15.41
C GLU A 236 -9.69 -1.23 -16.91
N PHE A 237 -8.67 -0.50 -17.37
CA PHE A 237 -8.55 -0.15 -18.78
C PHE A 237 -7.67 -1.16 -19.51
N LEU A 238 -8.16 -1.65 -20.65
CA LEU A 238 -7.48 -2.62 -21.48
C LEU A 238 -7.31 -2.11 -22.91
N ASP A 239 -6.17 -2.43 -23.53
CA ASP A 239 -5.92 -2.19 -24.95
C ASP A 239 -6.68 -3.18 -25.84
N GLU A 240 -6.59 -3.02 -27.16
CA GLU A 240 -7.25 -3.90 -28.14
C GLU A 240 -6.85 -5.38 -28.04
N ASN A 241 -5.71 -5.69 -27.40
CA ASN A 241 -5.19 -7.03 -27.19
C ASN A 241 -5.53 -7.59 -25.80
N GLY A 242 -6.21 -6.82 -24.94
CA GLY A 242 -6.54 -7.18 -23.57
C GLY A 242 -5.40 -6.95 -22.56
N GLY A 243 -4.38 -6.16 -22.92
CA GLY A 243 -3.31 -5.74 -22.01
C GLY A 243 -3.75 -4.56 -21.14
N LEU A 244 -3.33 -4.53 -19.87
CA LEU A 244 -3.60 -3.41 -18.96
C LEU A 244 -2.96 -2.11 -19.46
N VAL A 245 -3.73 -1.02 -19.37
CA VAL A 245 -3.30 0.33 -19.77
C VAL A 245 -3.23 1.22 -18.54
N GLU A 246 -2.07 1.84 -18.34
CA GLU A 246 -1.84 2.80 -17.27
C GLU A 246 -2.57 4.12 -17.54
N ILE A 247 -3.13 4.68 -16.49
CA ILE A 247 -3.77 6.00 -16.44
C ILE A 247 -2.71 7.02 -16.03
N GLU A 248 -2.51 8.05 -16.85
CA GLU A 248 -1.52 9.10 -16.62
C GLU A 248 -2.18 10.49 -16.56
N THR A 249 -1.51 11.45 -15.91
CA THR A 249 -1.94 12.84 -15.91
C THR A 249 -2.03 13.39 -17.34
N GLY A 250 -3.18 13.96 -17.66
CA GLY A 250 -3.51 14.49 -18.98
C GLY A 250 -4.36 13.56 -19.84
N ASP A 251 -4.46 12.27 -19.51
CA ASP A 251 -5.37 11.35 -20.20
C ASP A 251 -6.83 11.80 -20.07
N LEU A 252 -7.68 11.36 -20.99
CA LEU A 252 -9.12 11.65 -20.96
C LEU A 252 -9.90 10.39 -20.62
N ILE A 253 -10.78 10.47 -19.63
CA ILE A 253 -11.77 9.45 -19.33
C ILE A 253 -13.13 9.94 -19.84
N THR A 254 -13.79 9.12 -20.66
CA THR A 254 -15.08 9.42 -21.28
C THR A 254 -16.10 8.35 -20.88
N PRO A 255 -17.04 8.67 -19.97
CA PRO A 255 -18.23 7.87 -19.75
C PRO A 255 -19.16 7.93 -20.95
N MET A 256 -19.72 6.79 -21.33
CA MET A 256 -20.58 6.64 -22.50
C MET A 256 -22.01 6.36 -22.07
N GLU A 257 -22.91 7.30 -22.38
CA GLU A 257 -24.34 7.19 -22.13
C GLU A 257 -25.08 6.80 -23.40
N TRP A 258 -26.10 5.96 -23.25
CA TRP A 258 -26.89 5.53 -24.39
C TRP A 258 -27.68 6.69 -25.00
N GLY A 259 -28.16 7.65 -24.23
CA GLY A 259 -29.00 8.76 -24.71
C GLY A 259 -28.22 9.79 -25.51
N GLY A 260 -26.93 9.95 -25.20
CA GLY A 260 -25.99 10.77 -25.97
C GLY A 260 -25.35 10.02 -27.15
N THR A 261 -25.15 8.71 -27.05
CA THR A 261 -24.46 7.92 -28.09
C THR A 261 -25.44 7.37 -29.11
N CYS A 262 -26.67 7.05 -28.69
CA CYS A 262 -27.64 6.25 -29.44
C CYS A 262 -28.89 6.99 -29.85
N PRO A 263 -29.59 6.50 -30.90
CA PRO A 263 -30.70 7.25 -31.52
C PRO A 263 -31.92 7.45 -30.61
N THR A 264 -31.91 6.88 -29.41
CA THR A 264 -33.05 6.79 -28.50
C THR A 264 -32.61 7.02 -27.07
N GLY A 265 -33.43 7.73 -26.30
CA GLY A 265 -33.16 8.03 -24.90
C GLY A 265 -32.69 9.47 -24.70
N ASP A 266 -32.65 9.91 -23.45
CA ASP A 266 -32.25 11.26 -23.07
C ASP A 266 -30.87 11.24 -22.37
N ASP A 267 -30.07 12.29 -22.58
CA ASP A 267 -28.72 12.50 -22.02
C ASP A 267 -28.83 13.36 -20.75
N LEU A 268 -29.38 12.77 -19.69
CA LEU A 268 -29.75 13.48 -18.46
C LEU A 268 -28.99 13.00 -17.23
N ASP A 269 -28.14 11.99 -17.36
CA ASP A 269 -27.43 11.48 -16.19
C ASP A 269 -26.29 12.38 -15.81
N THR A 270 -26.12 12.49 -14.51
CA THR A 270 -24.97 13.12 -13.92
C THR A 270 -24.10 12.05 -13.32
N TRP A 271 -22.79 12.12 -13.54
CA TRP A 271 -21.86 11.12 -13.04
C TRP A 271 -20.59 11.76 -12.50
N LYS A 272 -19.83 10.96 -11.77
CA LYS A 272 -18.53 11.31 -11.20
C LYS A 272 -17.52 10.23 -11.52
N VAL A 273 -16.32 10.64 -11.92
CA VAL A 273 -15.17 9.75 -12.14
C VAL A 273 -14.12 9.97 -11.05
N SER A 274 -13.64 8.87 -10.48
CA SER A 274 -12.48 8.83 -9.59
C SER A 274 -11.45 7.84 -10.12
N VAL A 275 -10.16 8.10 -9.90
CA VAL A 275 -9.10 7.12 -10.11
C VAL A 275 -8.77 6.47 -8.77
N CYS A 276 -8.65 5.15 -8.76
CA CYS A 276 -8.32 4.38 -7.57
C CYS A 276 -6.87 4.64 -7.15
N ASP A 277 -6.51 4.44 -5.88
CA ASP A 277 -5.12 4.58 -5.44
C ASP A 277 -4.21 3.56 -6.15
N ASN A 278 -2.95 3.92 -6.41
CA ASN A 278 -2.00 3.08 -7.13
C ASN A 278 -1.52 1.85 -6.34
N THR A 279 -1.88 1.74 -5.06
CA THR A 279 -1.67 0.54 -4.24
C THR A 279 -2.79 -0.49 -4.39
N VAL A 280 -3.89 -0.14 -5.05
CA VAL A 280 -5.05 -1.01 -5.24
C VAL A 280 -4.74 -2.08 -6.28
N SER A 281 -5.12 -3.32 -5.96
CA SER A 281 -5.04 -4.45 -6.88
C SER A 281 -6.44 -4.91 -7.30
N ARG A 282 -6.53 -5.59 -8.44
CA ARG A 282 -7.76 -6.26 -8.89
C ARG A 282 -8.37 -7.14 -7.79
N ASN A 283 -7.56 -7.92 -7.08
CA ASN A 283 -8.03 -8.79 -6.00
C ASN A 283 -8.63 -8.01 -4.82
N THR A 284 -8.15 -6.79 -4.57
CA THR A 284 -8.72 -5.89 -3.56
C THR A 284 -10.10 -5.40 -4.00
N LEU A 285 -10.25 -5.12 -5.30
CA LEU A 285 -11.48 -4.60 -5.88
C LEU A 285 -12.56 -5.67 -6.04
N GLU A 286 -12.20 -6.93 -6.24
CA GLU A 286 -13.12 -8.07 -6.25
C GLU A 286 -13.68 -8.33 -4.83
N GLY A 287 -14.62 -7.49 -4.38
CA GLY A 287 -15.31 -7.62 -3.09
C GLY A 287 -15.41 -6.34 -2.25
N ASP A 288 -14.64 -5.29 -2.61
CA ASP A 288 -14.69 -3.99 -1.94
C ASP A 288 -14.67 -2.85 -2.96
N TYR A 289 -15.84 -2.27 -3.24
CA TYR A 289 -15.96 -1.15 -4.15
C TYR A 289 -15.63 0.21 -3.51
N THR A 290 -15.34 0.24 -2.20
CA THR A 290 -14.97 1.48 -1.51
C THR A 290 -13.48 1.82 -1.65
N ALA A 291 -12.67 0.84 -2.10
CA ALA A 291 -11.23 1.02 -2.31
C ALA A 291 -10.87 2.08 -3.35
N CYS A 292 -11.81 2.51 -4.20
CA CYS A 292 -11.61 3.51 -5.24
C CYS A 292 -12.21 4.90 -4.95
N GLN A 293 -12.75 5.14 -3.75
CA GLN A 293 -13.35 6.43 -3.36
C GLN A 293 -12.31 7.56 -3.14
N GLY A 294 -11.12 7.42 -3.72
CA GLY A 294 -9.98 8.30 -3.52
C GLY A 294 -10.01 9.54 -4.42
N ILE A 295 -9.27 9.47 -5.53
CA ILE A 295 -8.83 10.65 -6.29
C ILE A 295 -9.89 11.05 -7.32
N SER A 296 -10.82 11.90 -6.91
CA SER A 296 -11.84 12.48 -7.78
C SER A 296 -11.20 13.23 -8.95
N GLN A 297 -11.51 12.83 -10.18
CA GLN A 297 -11.02 13.47 -11.40
C GLN A 297 -11.99 14.54 -11.91
N GLY A 298 -13.30 14.31 -11.73
CA GLY A 298 -14.32 15.25 -12.18
C GLY A 298 -15.73 14.68 -12.14
N GLU A 299 -16.68 15.52 -12.50
CA GLU A 299 -18.10 15.18 -12.64
C GLU A 299 -18.65 15.79 -13.94
N GLY A 300 -19.67 15.15 -14.50
CA GLY A 300 -20.23 15.48 -15.80
C GLY A 300 -21.75 15.32 -15.85
N LEU A 301 -22.33 15.83 -16.93
CA LEU A 301 -23.70 15.57 -17.35
C LEU A 301 -23.62 15.01 -18.76
N GLY A 302 -24.24 13.87 -19.01
CA GLY A 302 -24.22 13.27 -20.32
C GLY A 302 -22.83 12.81 -20.75
N ILE A 303 -22.64 12.62 -22.05
CA ILE A 303 -21.32 12.30 -22.60
C ILE A 303 -20.38 13.50 -22.51
N SER A 304 -19.40 13.39 -21.62
CA SER A 304 -18.35 14.40 -21.47
C SER A 304 -17.02 13.80 -21.01
N ASP A 305 -15.92 14.47 -21.35
CA ASP A 305 -14.58 14.03 -21.00
C ASP A 305 -14.14 14.61 -19.65
N VAL A 306 -13.41 13.80 -18.88
CA VAL A 306 -12.63 14.26 -17.72
C VAL A 306 -11.16 14.13 -18.02
N THR A 307 -10.41 15.22 -17.85
CA THR A 307 -8.95 15.18 -17.89
C THR A 307 -8.39 14.71 -16.56
N VAL A 308 -7.56 13.68 -16.60
CA VAL A 308 -6.93 13.08 -15.43
C VAL A 308 -5.84 14.01 -14.86
N SER A 309 -5.81 14.12 -13.53
CA SER A 309 -4.82 14.85 -12.72
C SER A 309 -4.44 14.01 -11.49
N LEU A 310 -3.31 13.31 -11.57
CA LEU A 310 -2.72 12.46 -10.51
C LEU A 310 -1.57 13.16 -9.80
#